data_AF-A0A127B2N2-F1
#
_entry.id   AF-A0A127B2N2-F1
#
_cell.length_a   1.000
_cell.length_b   1.000
_cell.length_c   1.000
_cell.angle_alpha   90.00
_cell.angle_beta   90.00
_cell.angle_gamma   90.00
#
_symmetry.space_group_name_H-M   'P 1'
#
loop_
_entity.id
_entity.type
_entity.pdbx_description
1 polymer ?
#
loop_
_entity_poly.entity_id
_entity_poly.type
_entity_poly.pdbx_seq_one_letter_code
_entity_poly.pdbx_strand_id
1 'polypeptide(L)'
;MIRANDPSLHSWIQIAPESDFQIQNLPFGIFQTEDRDPRVGVAIGDYVLDVYVLTQHGLFDMLDVEDPTVFHRLYLNEFIALGRPIWRQVRDRISELLRNDNPEIRDNRELMAECLVKQKDTQMLMPVKVPNYTDFYSSMEHATNVGTMFRDPANALLPNWKHLPVGYHGRASSIIPSGVPVRRPKGQTKPADAPAPIFGPTKQLDFELEVAFITGKATELGSSITTLEAEEHIFGMVLFNDWSARDIQSWEYVPLGPFLAKNFASSISPWVVTLDALEPFRVPGPVQDPPVLPYLEYSGEKNLDIQLEVTLKSATMAQEAVICRSNYKYMYWNMNQQLAHHTINGCNLEVGDMYASGTISGPTPDSYGSMLELTWRGTKPLTLPDGSERKFIHDGDTITMRGHAEKNGVRVGFGEVKAKILPAI
;
A
#
# COMPACT_ATOMS: atom_id res chain seq x y z
N MET A 1 -23.13 -11.04 -4.01
CA MET A 1 -22.94 -9.79 -3.25
C MET A 1 -22.26 -10.18 -1.95
N ILE A 2 -21.14 -9.54 -1.59
CA ILE A 2 -20.39 -9.82 -0.35
C ILE A 2 -21.19 -9.21 0.80
N ARG A 3 -21.57 -10.02 1.81
CA ARG A 3 -22.52 -9.56 2.85
C ARG A 3 -21.91 -8.46 3.71
N ALA A 4 -20.64 -8.58 4.06
CA ALA A 4 -19.90 -7.58 4.83
C ALA A 4 -19.85 -6.18 4.16
N ASN A 5 -20.18 -6.06 2.87
CA ASN A 5 -20.16 -4.78 2.16
C ASN A 5 -21.50 -4.02 2.25
N ASP A 6 -22.51 -4.57 2.92
CA ASP A 6 -23.80 -3.88 3.09
C ASP A 6 -23.60 -2.57 3.88
N PRO A 7 -23.91 -1.40 3.29
CA PRO A 7 -23.69 -0.11 3.93
C PRO A 7 -24.62 0.14 5.13
N SER A 8 -25.66 -0.68 5.31
CA SER A 8 -26.57 -0.59 6.46
C SER A 8 -26.07 -1.33 7.70
N LEU A 9 -24.97 -2.09 7.59
CA LEU A 9 -24.40 -2.80 8.74
C LEU A 9 -23.83 -1.82 9.76
N HIS A 10 -24.12 -2.10 11.03
CA HIS A 10 -23.58 -1.38 12.18
C HIS A 10 -23.02 -2.37 13.20
N SER A 11 -21.92 -2.00 13.85
CA SER A 11 -21.35 -2.82 14.91
C SER A 11 -21.99 -2.52 16.27
N TRP A 12 -21.95 -3.49 17.19
CA TRP A 12 -22.19 -3.21 18.62
C TRP A 12 -21.03 -2.44 19.26
N ILE A 13 -19.85 -2.40 18.62
CA ILE A 13 -18.76 -1.51 18.97
C ILE A 13 -19.12 -0.09 18.51
N GLN A 14 -18.97 0.89 19.39
CA GLN A 14 -19.10 2.30 19.01
C GLN A 14 -17.88 2.70 18.17
N ILE A 15 -18.14 3.04 16.90
CA ILE A 15 -17.11 3.41 15.93
C ILE A 15 -17.37 4.85 15.50
N ALA A 16 -16.33 5.68 15.53
CA ALA A 16 -16.44 7.05 15.05
C ALA A 16 -16.71 7.09 13.53
N PRO A 17 -17.56 7.99 13.02
CA PRO A 17 -17.88 8.05 11.58
C PRO A 17 -16.65 8.19 10.66
N GLU A 18 -15.62 8.90 11.13
CA GLU A 18 -14.36 9.14 10.43
C GLU A 18 -13.33 8.01 10.59
N SER A 19 -13.64 6.98 11.39
CA SER A 19 -12.73 5.85 11.57
C SER A 19 -12.50 5.13 10.25
N ASP A 20 -11.24 4.77 9.99
CA ASP A 20 -10.85 3.92 8.87
C ASP A 20 -11.44 2.52 8.98
N PHE A 21 -11.71 2.06 10.20
CA PHE A 21 -12.01 0.66 10.51
C PHE A 21 -13.49 0.47 10.84
N GLN A 22 -14.35 0.87 9.90
CA GLN A 22 -15.79 0.55 9.94
C GLN A 22 -16.01 -0.96 9.81
N ILE A 23 -17.22 -1.43 10.15
CA ILE A 23 -17.61 -2.86 9.99
C ILE A 23 -17.57 -3.32 8.53
N GLN A 24 -17.65 -2.40 7.56
CA GLN A 24 -17.48 -2.68 6.14
C GLN A 24 -16.01 -2.82 5.71
N ASN A 25 -15.05 -2.40 6.53
CA ASN A 25 -13.63 -2.50 6.18
C ASN A 25 -13.05 -3.86 6.55
N LEU A 26 -12.91 -4.17 7.84
CA LEU A 26 -12.35 -5.42 8.38
C LEU A 26 -11.02 -5.84 7.71
N PRO A 27 -9.96 -5.01 7.76
CA PRO A 27 -8.68 -5.34 7.17
C PRO A 27 -7.92 -6.32 8.07
N PHE A 28 -7.08 -7.17 7.46
CA PHE A 28 -6.29 -8.16 8.17
C PHE A 28 -4.87 -7.64 8.45
N GLY A 29 -4.30 -8.01 9.59
CA GLY A 29 -2.94 -7.66 9.96
C GLY A 29 -2.35 -8.65 10.94
N ILE A 30 -1.06 -8.48 11.24
CA ILE A 30 -0.38 -9.23 12.31
C ILE A 30 -0.11 -8.28 13.45
N PHE A 31 -0.56 -8.66 14.64
CA PHE A 31 -0.30 -7.91 15.87
C PHE A 31 0.30 -8.83 16.93
N GLN A 32 0.95 -8.21 17.90
CA GLN A 32 1.36 -8.83 19.15
C GLN A 32 1.06 -7.88 20.31
N THR A 33 1.03 -8.42 21.52
CA THR A 33 1.00 -7.65 22.78
C THR A 33 2.17 -8.09 23.66
N GLU A 34 2.34 -7.49 24.84
CA GLU A 34 3.40 -7.90 25.78
C GLU A 34 3.27 -9.38 26.21
N ASP A 35 2.04 -9.87 26.22
CA ASP A 35 1.58 -11.15 26.75
C ASP A 35 1.10 -12.13 25.65
N ARG A 36 1.14 -11.73 24.37
CA ARG A 36 0.68 -12.54 23.24
C ARG A 36 1.66 -12.50 22.07
N ASP A 37 2.17 -13.68 21.70
CA ASP A 37 2.95 -13.90 20.47
C ASP A 37 2.21 -13.43 19.21
N PRO A 38 2.92 -13.14 18.09
CA PRO A 38 2.31 -12.66 16.86
C PRO A 38 1.18 -13.54 16.32
N ARG A 39 0.06 -12.91 15.95
CA ARG A 39 -1.13 -13.58 15.45
C ARG A 39 -1.97 -12.67 14.55
N VAL A 40 -2.93 -13.28 13.86
CA VAL A 40 -3.84 -12.59 12.93
C VAL A 40 -4.86 -11.76 13.71
N GLY A 41 -4.95 -10.49 13.36
CA GLY A 41 -5.94 -9.56 13.87
C GLY A 41 -6.77 -8.94 12.75
N VAL A 42 -7.96 -8.47 13.10
CA VAL A 42 -8.80 -7.62 12.23
C VAL A 42 -9.10 -6.30 12.93
N ALA A 43 -8.86 -5.18 12.25
CA ALA A 43 -9.14 -3.87 12.82
C ALA A 43 -10.65 -3.56 12.82
N ILE A 44 -11.16 -3.02 13.93
CA ILE A 44 -12.55 -2.56 14.08
C ILE A 44 -12.62 -1.39 15.09
N GLY A 45 -13.00 -0.20 14.62
CA GLY A 45 -12.89 1.03 15.41
C GLY A 45 -11.48 1.23 15.95
N ASP A 46 -11.35 1.42 17.27
CA ASP A 46 -10.07 1.55 17.98
C ASP A 46 -9.51 0.21 18.48
N TYR A 47 -10.08 -0.91 18.04
CA TYR A 47 -9.74 -2.25 18.50
C TYR A 47 -9.13 -3.12 17.40
N VAL A 48 -8.43 -4.15 17.84
CA VAL A 48 -8.03 -5.32 17.07
C VAL A 48 -8.84 -6.50 17.62
N LEU A 49 -9.59 -7.15 16.74
CA LEU A 49 -10.22 -8.44 16.99
C LEU A 49 -9.19 -9.54 16.80
N ASP A 50 -8.86 -10.26 17.86
CA ASP A 50 -7.96 -11.42 17.87
C ASP A 50 -8.66 -12.61 17.21
N VAL A 51 -8.31 -12.87 15.95
CA VAL A 51 -8.96 -13.90 15.13
C VAL A 51 -8.66 -15.30 15.65
N TYR A 52 -7.48 -15.50 16.25
CA TYR A 52 -7.12 -16.79 16.82
C TYR A 52 -7.97 -17.13 18.04
N VAL A 53 -8.26 -16.15 18.91
CA VAL A 53 -9.19 -16.34 20.04
C VAL A 53 -10.57 -16.79 19.55
N LEU A 54 -11.08 -16.23 18.45
CA LEU A 54 -12.38 -16.67 17.89
C LEU A 54 -12.37 -18.16 17.50
N THR A 55 -11.25 -18.64 16.97
CA THR A 55 -11.09 -20.07 16.63
C THR A 55 -11.01 -20.96 17.87
N GLN A 56 -10.34 -20.51 18.93
CA GLN A 56 -10.24 -21.26 20.18
C GLN A 56 -11.60 -21.42 20.88
N HIS A 57 -12.51 -20.49 20.65
CA HIS A 57 -13.89 -20.53 21.14
C HIS A 57 -14.89 -21.14 20.15
N GLY A 58 -14.42 -21.77 19.06
CA GLY A 58 -15.24 -22.51 18.11
C GLY A 58 -16.14 -21.64 17.21
N LEU A 59 -15.93 -20.32 17.17
CA LEU A 59 -16.80 -19.42 16.39
C LEU A 59 -16.66 -19.58 14.88
N PHE A 60 -15.62 -20.28 14.44
CA PHE A 60 -15.32 -20.61 13.05
C PHE A 60 -15.46 -22.11 12.74
N ASP A 61 -16.01 -22.94 13.63
CA ASP A 61 -16.14 -24.39 13.42
C ASP A 61 -16.98 -24.77 12.20
N MET A 62 -17.84 -23.84 11.75
CA MET A 62 -18.68 -23.99 10.57
C MET A 62 -18.01 -23.49 9.28
N LEU A 63 -16.78 -22.99 9.35
CA LEU A 63 -16.02 -22.51 8.20
C LEU A 63 -15.09 -23.61 7.68
N ASP A 64 -14.77 -23.56 6.40
CA ASP A 64 -13.87 -24.52 5.75
C ASP A 64 -12.37 -24.21 6.04
N VAL A 65 -12.04 -23.97 7.31
CA VAL A 65 -10.65 -23.74 7.78
C VAL A 65 -10.15 -25.02 8.46
N GLU A 66 -9.44 -25.87 7.71
CA GLU A 66 -8.97 -27.17 8.19
C GLU A 66 -7.95 -27.06 9.34
N ASP A 67 -7.04 -26.09 9.25
CA ASP A 67 -6.02 -25.83 10.27
C ASP A 67 -6.21 -24.42 10.85
N PRO A 68 -6.80 -24.27 12.05
CA PRO A 68 -6.97 -22.96 12.68
C PRO A 68 -5.65 -22.32 13.11
N THR A 69 -4.52 -23.05 13.12
CA THR A 69 -3.21 -22.47 13.46
C THR A 69 -2.71 -21.47 12.44
N VAL A 70 -3.33 -21.38 11.24
CA VAL A 70 -3.09 -20.31 10.26
C VAL A 70 -3.31 -18.91 10.83
N PHE A 71 -4.15 -18.77 11.86
CA PHE A 71 -4.39 -17.50 12.54
C PHE A 71 -3.37 -17.20 13.66
N HIS A 72 -2.54 -18.17 14.02
CA HIS A 72 -1.46 -18.04 15.01
C HIS A 72 -0.09 -18.18 14.32
N ARG A 73 0.18 -17.27 13.38
CA ARG A 73 1.42 -17.20 12.59
C ARG A 73 2.03 -15.81 12.64
N LEU A 74 3.33 -15.76 12.34
CA LEU A 74 4.09 -14.51 12.20
C LEU A 74 3.64 -13.65 10.99
N TYR A 75 2.97 -14.26 10.01
CA TYR A 75 2.57 -13.64 8.76
C TYR A 75 1.24 -14.19 8.27
N LEU A 76 0.50 -13.39 7.50
CA LEU A 76 -0.78 -13.78 6.90
C LEU A 76 -0.64 -14.83 5.78
N ASN A 77 0.57 -15.15 5.31
CA ASN A 77 0.78 -15.98 4.11
C ASN A 77 0.01 -17.31 4.15
N GLU A 78 -0.03 -18.02 5.29
CA GLU A 78 -0.75 -19.31 5.39
C GLU A 78 -2.27 -19.12 5.32
N PHE A 79 -2.81 -18.11 5.99
CA PHE A 79 -4.24 -17.76 5.86
C PHE A 79 -4.58 -17.31 4.44
N ILE A 80 -3.72 -16.50 3.82
CA ILE A 80 -3.89 -16.06 2.43
C ILE A 80 -3.85 -17.28 1.49
N ALA A 81 -2.98 -18.25 1.71
CA ALA A 81 -2.89 -19.45 0.87
C ALA A 81 -4.18 -20.30 0.82
N LEU A 82 -5.09 -20.14 1.79
CA LEU A 82 -6.41 -20.82 1.79
C LEU A 82 -7.35 -20.34 0.67
N GLY A 83 -7.03 -19.21 0.02
CA GLY A 83 -7.75 -18.73 -1.15
C GLY A 83 -9.02 -17.94 -0.87
N ARG A 84 -9.47 -17.22 -1.90
CA ARG A 84 -10.59 -16.26 -1.85
C ARG A 84 -11.89 -16.77 -1.22
N PRO A 85 -12.33 -18.02 -1.46
CA PRO A 85 -13.52 -18.54 -0.79
C PRO A 85 -13.42 -18.48 0.73
N ILE A 86 -12.27 -18.85 1.30
CA ILE A 86 -12.06 -18.87 2.75
C ILE A 86 -11.91 -17.47 3.31
N TRP A 87 -11.19 -16.57 2.62
CA TRP A 87 -11.09 -15.17 3.06
C TRP A 87 -12.46 -14.52 3.21
N ARG A 88 -13.36 -14.80 2.25
CA ARG A 88 -14.75 -14.31 2.27
C ARG A 88 -15.56 -14.91 3.41
N GLN A 89 -15.48 -16.22 3.61
CA GLN A 89 -16.15 -16.90 4.72
C GLN A 89 -15.76 -16.29 6.07
N VAL A 90 -14.45 -16.12 6.30
CA VAL A 90 -13.91 -15.53 7.54
C VAL A 90 -14.37 -14.08 7.69
N ARG A 91 -14.27 -13.26 6.63
CA ARG A 91 -14.69 -11.86 6.64
C ARG A 91 -16.20 -11.71 6.93
N ASP A 92 -17.04 -12.47 6.26
CA ASP A 92 -18.49 -12.43 6.46
C ASP A 92 -18.86 -12.91 7.87
N ARG A 93 -18.19 -13.94 8.40
CA ARG A 93 -18.40 -14.41 9.77
C ARG A 93 -17.97 -13.39 10.82
N ILE A 94 -16.82 -12.75 10.63
CA ILE A 94 -16.37 -11.65 11.50
C ILE A 94 -17.38 -10.50 11.46
N SER A 95 -17.84 -10.12 10.27
CA SER A 95 -18.86 -9.07 10.11
C SER A 95 -20.17 -9.45 10.83
N GLU A 96 -20.58 -10.71 10.80
CA GLU A 96 -21.76 -11.21 11.52
C GLU A 96 -21.58 -11.12 13.04
N LEU A 97 -20.45 -11.62 13.56
CA LEU A 97 -20.12 -11.58 14.99
C LEU A 97 -20.04 -10.17 15.55
N LEU A 98 -19.62 -9.20 14.73
CA LEU A 98 -19.51 -7.79 15.09
C LEU A 98 -20.81 -7.01 14.90
N ARG A 99 -21.84 -7.57 14.25
CA ARG A 99 -23.10 -6.89 13.94
C ARG A 99 -23.89 -6.60 15.23
N ASN A 100 -24.47 -5.41 15.31
CA ASN A 100 -25.14 -4.88 16.51
C ASN A 100 -26.16 -5.82 17.19
N ASP A 101 -26.80 -6.71 16.45
CA ASP A 101 -27.82 -7.67 16.91
C ASP A 101 -27.27 -9.08 17.22
N ASN A 102 -25.99 -9.36 16.96
CA ASN A 102 -25.38 -10.66 17.24
C ASN A 102 -24.93 -10.75 18.72
N PRO A 103 -25.43 -11.70 19.52
CA PRO A 103 -25.12 -11.81 20.94
C PRO A 103 -23.83 -12.59 21.26
N GLU A 104 -23.28 -13.37 20.31
CA GLU A 104 -22.26 -14.39 20.57
C GLU A 104 -21.01 -13.82 21.27
N ILE A 105 -20.53 -12.66 20.81
CA ILE A 105 -19.47 -11.89 21.48
C ILE A 105 -20.06 -10.77 22.33
N ARG A 106 -21.07 -10.04 21.80
CA ARG A 106 -21.63 -8.84 22.43
C ARG A 106 -22.11 -9.07 23.87
N ASP A 107 -22.74 -10.22 24.12
CA ASP A 107 -23.34 -10.54 25.42
C ASP A 107 -22.42 -11.43 26.27
N ASN A 108 -21.26 -11.84 25.75
CA ASN A 108 -20.25 -12.61 26.45
C ASN A 108 -19.06 -11.72 26.85
N ARG A 109 -19.12 -11.18 28.08
CA ARG A 109 -18.11 -10.22 28.57
C ARG A 109 -16.70 -10.80 28.68
N GLU A 110 -16.57 -12.08 29.01
CA GLU A 110 -15.27 -12.74 29.16
C GLU A 110 -14.60 -12.88 27.79
N LEU A 111 -15.34 -13.43 26.81
CA LEU A 111 -14.87 -13.54 25.44
C LEU A 111 -14.58 -12.17 24.81
N MET A 112 -15.46 -11.19 25.00
CA MET A 112 -15.25 -9.83 24.49
C MET A 112 -13.94 -9.22 25.01
N ALA A 113 -13.66 -9.38 26.31
CA ALA A 113 -12.42 -8.87 26.91
C ALA A 113 -11.18 -9.64 26.42
N GLU A 114 -11.33 -10.91 26.08
CA GLU A 114 -10.25 -11.75 25.56
C GLU A 114 -9.95 -11.44 24.08
N CYS A 115 -10.98 -11.30 23.25
CA CYS A 115 -10.84 -11.18 21.80
C CYS A 115 -10.71 -9.74 21.30
N LEU A 116 -11.06 -8.70 22.07
CA LEU A 116 -10.87 -7.31 21.69
C LEU A 116 -9.70 -6.67 22.44
N VAL A 117 -8.66 -6.29 21.71
CA VAL A 117 -7.51 -5.56 22.22
C VAL A 117 -7.53 -4.14 21.67
N LYS A 118 -7.24 -3.12 22.48
CA LYS A 118 -7.16 -1.75 21.95
C LYS A 118 -5.92 -1.61 21.06
N GLN A 119 -6.06 -0.98 19.89
CA GLN A 119 -4.95 -0.81 18.94
C GLN A 119 -3.74 -0.09 19.55
N LYS A 120 -3.96 0.85 20.47
CA LYS A 120 -2.87 1.55 21.17
C LYS A 120 -2.03 0.66 22.10
N ASP A 121 -2.58 -0.51 22.48
CA ASP A 121 -1.97 -1.48 23.38
C ASP A 121 -1.38 -2.66 22.57
N THR A 122 -1.35 -2.56 21.23
CA THR A 122 -0.74 -3.56 20.35
C THR A 122 0.51 -3.03 19.65
N GLN A 123 1.40 -3.95 19.26
CA GLN A 123 2.43 -3.69 18.27
C GLN A 123 2.03 -4.36 16.96
N MET A 124 1.85 -3.55 15.92
CA MET A 124 1.65 -4.05 14.56
C MET A 124 2.97 -4.50 13.94
N LEU A 125 2.93 -5.62 13.21
CA LEU A 125 4.09 -6.22 12.54
C LEU A 125 3.90 -6.20 11.01
N MET A 126 4.89 -6.73 10.28
CA MET A 126 4.75 -6.96 8.85
C MET A 126 3.58 -7.94 8.57
N PRO A 127 2.60 -7.56 7.74
CA PRO A 127 1.43 -8.40 7.51
C PRO A 127 1.76 -9.69 6.73
N VAL A 128 2.73 -9.63 5.83
CA VAL A 128 3.17 -10.77 5.01
C VAL A 128 4.68 -10.88 5.01
N LYS A 129 5.18 -12.11 4.88
CA LYS A 129 6.54 -12.35 4.43
C LYS A 129 6.53 -12.19 2.92
N VAL A 130 7.11 -11.09 2.44
CA VAL A 130 7.14 -10.76 1.01
C VAL A 130 8.19 -11.65 0.31
N PRO A 131 7.79 -12.60 -0.55
CA PRO A 131 8.75 -13.42 -1.30
C PRO A 131 9.40 -12.57 -2.40
N ASN A 132 8.59 -11.93 -3.23
CA ASN A 132 9.02 -11.03 -4.30
C ASN A 132 8.32 -9.66 -4.21
N TYR A 133 9.04 -8.63 -4.65
CA TYR A 133 8.51 -7.26 -4.77
C TYR A 133 8.77 -6.74 -6.18
N THR A 134 7.72 -6.27 -6.84
CA THR A 134 7.78 -5.54 -8.11
C THR A 134 7.21 -4.15 -7.94
N ASP A 135 7.88 -3.16 -8.50
CA ASP A 135 7.42 -1.80 -8.53
C ASP A 135 7.05 -1.41 -9.97
N PHE A 136 5.81 -0.97 -10.17
CA PHE A 136 5.34 -0.50 -11.47
C PHE A 136 5.61 1.00 -11.64
N TYR A 137 5.20 1.53 -12.78
CA TYR A 137 5.39 2.94 -13.13
C TYR A 137 4.15 3.49 -13.83
N SER A 138 2.98 3.31 -13.20
CA SER A 138 1.69 3.31 -13.88
C SER A 138 0.89 4.62 -13.84
N SER A 139 1.39 5.68 -13.20
CA SER A 139 0.80 7.03 -13.26
C SER A 139 1.34 7.78 -14.48
N MET A 140 0.43 8.25 -15.35
CA MET A 140 0.81 8.98 -16.56
C MET A 140 1.35 10.36 -16.21
N GLU A 141 0.75 11.02 -15.23
CA GLU A 141 1.14 12.33 -14.72
C GLU A 141 2.56 12.24 -14.15
N HIS A 142 2.84 11.26 -13.29
CA HIS A 142 4.17 11.05 -12.74
C HIS A 142 5.21 10.80 -13.83
N ALA A 143 4.91 9.86 -14.75
CA ALA A 143 5.80 9.54 -15.86
C ALA A 143 6.10 10.76 -16.76
N THR A 144 5.09 11.60 -16.99
CA THR A 144 5.20 12.83 -17.77
C THR A 144 6.00 13.89 -17.02
N ASN A 145 5.77 14.08 -15.72
CA ASN A 145 6.49 15.04 -14.89
C ASN A 145 7.99 14.72 -14.85
N VAL A 146 8.34 13.48 -14.50
CA VAL A 146 9.73 13.01 -14.49
C VAL A 146 10.32 13.13 -15.89
N GLY A 147 9.61 12.69 -16.92
CA GLY A 147 10.05 12.84 -18.31
C GLY A 147 10.38 14.27 -18.68
N THR A 148 9.53 15.23 -18.31
CA THR A 148 9.71 16.66 -18.58
C THR A 148 10.93 17.25 -17.85
N MET A 149 11.28 16.74 -16.66
CA MET A 149 12.44 17.21 -15.90
C MET A 149 13.79 16.68 -16.43
N PHE A 150 13.78 15.50 -17.04
CA PHE A 150 14.99 14.80 -17.47
C PHE A 150 15.18 14.77 -19.00
N ARG A 151 14.12 15.03 -19.77
CA ARG A 151 14.08 15.03 -21.24
C ARG A 151 13.34 16.28 -21.74
N ASP A 152 13.20 16.39 -23.05
CA ASP A 152 12.34 17.37 -23.69
C ASP A 152 10.87 17.13 -23.30
N PRO A 153 10.11 18.16 -22.86
CA PRO A 153 8.67 18.06 -22.59
C PRO A 153 7.86 17.39 -23.71
N ALA A 154 8.22 17.61 -24.99
CA ALA A 154 7.53 16.99 -26.13
C ALA A 154 7.73 15.47 -26.21
N ASN A 155 8.75 14.95 -25.53
CA ASN A 155 9.15 13.55 -25.50
C ASN A 155 9.20 13.02 -24.05
N ALA A 156 8.34 13.56 -23.18
CA ALA A 156 8.33 13.24 -21.76
C ALA A 156 8.08 11.74 -21.52
N LEU A 157 7.06 11.16 -22.15
CA LEU A 157 6.82 9.73 -22.11
C LEU A 157 7.69 8.99 -23.13
N LEU A 158 8.35 7.92 -22.68
CA LEU A 158 9.04 7.02 -23.59
C LEU A 158 8.03 6.23 -24.44
N PRO A 159 8.37 5.84 -25.68
CA PRO A 159 7.41 5.23 -26.60
C PRO A 159 6.66 4.01 -26.04
N ASN A 160 7.35 3.18 -25.26
CA ASN A 160 6.79 1.95 -24.69
C ASN A 160 5.74 2.17 -23.58
N TRP A 161 5.76 3.32 -22.90
CA TRP A 161 5.02 3.52 -21.64
C TRP A 161 3.51 3.36 -21.80
N LYS A 162 2.96 3.79 -22.95
CA LYS A 162 1.52 3.64 -23.26
C LYS A 162 1.13 2.27 -23.84
N HIS A 163 2.10 1.38 -24.07
CA HIS A 163 1.86 0.06 -24.66
C HIS A 163 1.98 -1.09 -23.66
N LEU A 164 2.66 -0.87 -22.53
CA LEU A 164 2.78 -1.86 -21.46
C LEU A 164 2.95 -1.16 -20.09
N PRO A 165 2.48 -1.78 -18.99
CA PRO A 165 2.76 -1.30 -17.64
C PRO A 165 4.22 -1.57 -17.28
N VAL A 166 5.09 -0.58 -17.54
CA VAL A 166 6.51 -0.66 -17.19
C VAL A 166 6.66 -0.92 -15.69
N GLY A 167 7.58 -1.81 -15.32
CA GLY A 167 7.94 -2.09 -13.93
C GLY A 167 9.33 -2.68 -13.82
N TYR A 168 9.82 -2.83 -12.59
CA TYR A 168 11.12 -3.41 -12.27
C TYR A 168 11.04 -4.22 -10.97
N HIS A 169 12.01 -5.11 -10.78
CA HIS A 169 12.10 -5.92 -9.57
C HIS A 169 12.66 -5.03 -8.45
N GLY A 170 11.87 -4.84 -7.41
CA GLY A 170 12.28 -4.13 -6.19
C GLY A 170 13.02 -5.04 -5.22
N ARG A 171 13.28 -4.54 -4.00
CA ARG A 171 13.97 -5.30 -2.95
C ARG A 171 13.05 -5.68 -1.80
N ALA A 172 12.60 -6.93 -1.78
CA ALA A 172 11.70 -7.45 -0.73
C ALA A 172 12.30 -7.35 0.70
N SER A 173 13.61 -7.60 0.86
CA SER A 173 14.24 -7.65 2.19
C SER A 173 14.29 -6.31 2.95
N SER A 174 14.08 -5.18 2.25
CA SER A 174 14.12 -3.83 2.81
C SER A 174 12.72 -3.22 2.95
N ILE A 175 11.66 -4.01 2.76
CA ILE A 175 10.29 -3.59 3.07
C ILE A 175 10.08 -3.69 4.58
N ILE A 176 9.70 -2.57 5.18
CA ILE A 176 9.54 -2.42 6.63
C ILE A 176 8.12 -1.92 6.97
N PRO A 177 7.59 -2.27 8.15
CA PRO A 177 6.27 -1.82 8.56
C PRO A 177 6.31 -0.35 8.97
N SER A 178 5.14 0.29 8.94
CA SER A 178 4.90 1.64 9.46
C SER A 178 5.50 1.82 10.86
N GLY A 179 6.10 2.99 11.10
CA GLY A 179 6.73 3.37 12.36
C GLY A 179 8.21 3.05 12.46
N VAL A 180 8.76 2.17 11.61
CA VAL A 180 10.20 1.90 11.57
C VAL A 180 10.93 3.09 10.92
N PRO A 181 11.89 3.74 11.61
CA PRO A 181 12.63 4.88 11.05
C PRO A 181 13.49 4.49 9.84
N VAL A 182 13.61 5.40 8.88
CA VAL A 182 14.45 5.22 7.68
C VAL A 182 15.73 6.00 7.83
N ARG A 183 16.87 5.36 7.61
CA ARG A 183 18.17 6.02 7.64
C ARG A 183 18.51 6.60 6.28
N ARG A 184 18.92 7.88 6.23
CA ARG A 184 19.43 8.49 5.01
C ARG A 184 20.57 7.63 4.43
N PRO A 185 20.45 7.14 3.18
CA PRO A 185 21.48 6.31 2.59
C PRO A 185 22.71 7.15 2.21
N LYS A 186 23.85 6.48 2.20
CA LYS A 186 25.07 6.95 1.53
C LYS A 186 25.20 6.24 0.19
N GLY A 187 25.78 6.91 -0.79
CA GLY A 187 26.04 6.30 -2.09
C GLY A 187 26.91 7.17 -2.96
N GLN A 188 27.13 6.72 -4.20
CA GLN A 188 27.77 7.53 -5.21
C GLN A 188 26.76 8.49 -5.84
N THR A 189 27.16 9.74 -6.01
CA THR A 189 26.40 10.74 -6.76
C THR A 189 27.33 11.45 -7.73
N LYS A 190 26.79 11.93 -8.84
CA LYS A 190 27.57 12.64 -9.87
C LYS A 190 26.94 13.99 -10.21
N PRO A 191 27.30 15.06 -9.50
CA PRO A 191 26.97 16.42 -9.91
C PRO A 191 27.45 16.72 -11.34
N ALA A 192 26.70 17.55 -12.07
CA ALA A 192 26.98 17.86 -13.48
C ALA A 192 28.34 18.54 -13.68
N ASP A 193 28.76 19.36 -12.74
CA ASP A 193 30.00 20.13 -12.71
C ASP A 193 31.20 19.38 -12.11
N ALA A 194 30.96 18.24 -11.45
CA ALA A 194 32.04 17.45 -10.87
C ALA A 194 32.83 16.69 -11.95
N PRO A 195 34.16 16.51 -11.82
CA PRO A 195 34.94 15.71 -12.78
C PRO A 195 34.77 14.19 -12.58
N ALA A 196 34.35 13.74 -11.39
CA ALA A 196 34.20 12.34 -11.01
C ALA A 196 33.03 12.17 -10.00
N PRO A 197 32.47 10.97 -9.81
CA PRO A 197 31.45 10.76 -8.78
C PRO A 197 32.04 10.96 -7.39
N ILE A 198 31.20 11.40 -6.46
CA ILE A 198 31.52 11.59 -5.05
C ILE A 198 30.74 10.59 -4.20
N PHE A 199 31.32 10.18 -3.07
CA PHE A 199 30.66 9.33 -2.09
C PHE A 199 30.20 10.15 -0.88
N GLY A 200 28.97 9.96 -0.45
CA GLY A 200 28.42 10.66 0.72
C GLY A 200 26.93 10.41 0.91
N PRO A 201 26.30 11.07 1.90
CA PRO A 201 24.86 11.00 2.10
C PRO A 201 24.11 11.61 0.91
N THR A 202 22.97 11.01 0.55
CA THR A 202 22.07 11.62 -0.46
C THR A 202 21.62 13.01 -0.03
N LYS A 203 21.60 13.95 -0.97
CA LYS A 203 21.07 15.30 -0.83
C LYS A 203 19.63 15.43 -1.36
N GLN A 204 19.13 14.39 -2.02
CA GLN A 204 17.81 14.36 -2.67
C GLN A 204 17.03 13.12 -2.19
N LEU A 205 16.83 13.02 -0.88
CA LEU A 205 15.97 12.00 -0.28
C LEU A 205 14.51 12.37 -0.48
N ASP A 206 13.72 11.40 -0.90
CA ASP A 206 12.36 11.61 -1.37
C ASP A 206 11.44 10.46 -0.92
N PHE A 207 10.13 10.74 -0.93
CA PHE A 207 9.07 9.74 -0.81
C PHE A 207 8.48 9.47 -2.19
N GLU A 208 7.81 8.32 -2.32
CA GLU A 208 6.92 8.04 -3.45
C GLU A 208 5.59 7.56 -2.89
N LEU A 209 4.52 8.33 -3.11
CA LEU A 209 3.17 7.96 -2.69
C LEU A 209 2.67 6.82 -3.55
N GLU A 210 2.48 5.66 -2.96
CA GLU A 210 2.05 4.46 -3.66
C GLU A 210 1.02 3.66 -2.88
N VAL A 211 0.41 2.71 -3.58
CA VAL A 211 -0.28 1.58 -2.97
C VAL A 211 0.28 0.30 -3.56
N ALA A 212 0.28 -0.77 -2.79
CA ALA A 212 0.70 -2.07 -3.26
C ALA A 212 -0.41 -3.09 -3.06
N PHE A 213 -0.63 -3.94 -4.06
CA PHE A 213 -1.48 -5.11 -3.92
C PHE A 213 -0.64 -6.34 -3.56
N ILE A 214 -1.27 -7.26 -2.83
CA ILE A 214 -0.65 -8.51 -2.35
C ILE A 214 -1.33 -9.68 -3.05
N THR A 215 -0.56 -10.58 -3.65
CA THR A 215 -1.11 -11.78 -4.27
C THR A 215 -1.50 -12.81 -3.23
N GLY A 216 -2.62 -13.50 -3.48
CA GLY A 216 -3.12 -14.56 -2.62
C GLY A 216 -3.20 -15.95 -3.24
N LYS A 217 -2.80 -16.10 -4.50
CA LYS A 217 -2.81 -17.39 -5.20
C LYS A 217 -1.57 -17.50 -6.07
N ALA A 218 -0.77 -18.53 -5.79
CA ALA A 218 0.43 -18.84 -6.56
C ALA A 218 0.07 -19.36 -7.97
N THR A 219 1.03 -19.27 -8.88
CA THR A 219 0.95 -19.87 -10.23
C THR A 219 2.17 -20.75 -10.49
N GLU A 220 2.09 -21.63 -11.48
CA GLU A 220 3.24 -22.44 -11.91
C GLU A 220 4.16 -21.63 -12.85
N LEU A 221 5.47 -21.86 -12.79
CA LEU A 221 6.41 -21.27 -13.73
C LEU A 221 6.05 -21.68 -15.16
N GLY A 222 5.99 -20.69 -16.06
CA GLY A 222 5.55 -20.87 -17.46
C GLY A 222 4.06 -20.65 -17.67
N SER A 223 3.27 -20.45 -16.61
CA SER A 223 1.87 -20.05 -16.73
C SER A 223 1.71 -18.52 -16.73
N SER A 224 0.61 -18.05 -17.31
CA SER A 224 0.24 -16.63 -17.36
C SER A 224 -1.19 -16.45 -16.90
N ILE A 225 -1.52 -15.29 -16.35
CA ILE A 225 -2.90 -14.94 -16.02
C ILE A 225 -3.43 -13.85 -16.96
N THR A 226 -4.72 -13.90 -17.26
CA THR A 226 -5.41 -12.85 -18.02
C THR A 226 -5.81 -11.68 -17.10
N THR A 227 -6.14 -10.53 -17.69
CA THR A 227 -6.74 -9.39 -16.97
C THR A 227 -8.06 -9.73 -16.28
N LEU A 228 -8.80 -10.73 -16.80
CA LEU A 228 -10.04 -11.23 -16.23
C LEU A 228 -9.80 -12.03 -14.94
N GLU A 229 -8.75 -12.85 -14.92
CA GLU A 229 -8.39 -13.71 -13.78
C GLU A 229 -7.60 -12.97 -12.69
N ALA A 230 -6.96 -11.85 -13.03
CA ALA A 230 -6.03 -11.15 -12.14
C ALA A 230 -6.56 -10.89 -10.71
N GLU A 231 -7.82 -10.50 -10.56
CA GLU A 231 -8.40 -10.23 -9.23
C GLU A 231 -8.61 -11.48 -8.38
N GLU A 232 -8.70 -12.66 -8.99
CA GLU A 232 -8.74 -13.92 -8.24
C GLU A 232 -7.40 -14.24 -7.57
N HIS A 233 -6.32 -13.61 -8.06
CA HIS A 233 -4.98 -13.73 -7.54
C HIS A 233 -4.61 -12.63 -6.54
N ILE A 234 -5.48 -11.64 -6.29
CA ILE A 234 -5.20 -10.50 -5.41
C ILE A 234 -5.97 -10.66 -4.09
N PHE A 235 -5.25 -10.66 -2.96
CA PHE A 235 -5.83 -10.71 -1.62
C PHE A 235 -6.35 -9.34 -1.17
N GLY A 236 -5.51 -8.32 -1.26
CA GLY A 236 -5.80 -6.99 -0.77
C GLY A 236 -4.68 -6.00 -1.05
N MET A 237 -4.80 -4.82 -0.46
CA MET A 237 -3.94 -3.67 -0.72
C MET A 237 -3.44 -3.04 0.58
N VAL A 238 -2.28 -2.40 0.49
CA VAL A 238 -1.63 -1.59 1.54
C VAL A 238 -1.19 -0.25 0.96
N LEU A 239 -1.03 0.77 1.82
CA LEU A 239 -0.26 1.96 1.45
C LEU A 239 1.22 1.58 1.35
N PHE A 240 1.92 2.21 0.41
CA PHE A 240 3.33 1.93 0.14
C PHE A 240 4.09 3.25 -0.03
N ASN A 241 5.26 3.36 0.59
CA ASN A 241 6.19 4.47 0.40
C ASN A 241 7.52 3.91 -0.11
N ASP A 242 7.82 4.14 -1.39
CA ASP A 242 9.08 3.72 -1.98
C ASP A 242 10.17 4.81 -1.83
N TRP A 243 10.88 4.74 -0.70
CA TRP A 243 11.87 5.77 -0.37
C TRP A 243 12.96 5.84 -1.44
N SER A 244 13.27 7.05 -1.86
CA SER A 244 14.07 7.27 -3.05
C SER A 244 15.21 8.25 -2.81
N ALA A 245 16.42 7.89 -3.23
CA ALA A 245 17.59 8.78 -3.23
C ALA A 245 17.91 9.24 -4.65
N ARG A 246 17.29 10.34 -5.09
CA ARG A 246 17.21 10.74 -6.52
C ARG A 246 18.56 11.04 -7.17
N ASP A 247 19.51 11.55 -6.39
CA ASP A 247 20.86 11.88 -6.84
C ASP A 247 21.74 10.64 -7.01
N ILE A 248 21.54 9.61 -6.17
CA ILE A 248 22.11 8.27 -6.37
C ILE A 248 21.48 7.64 -7.61
N GLN A 249 20.14 7.69 -7.71
CA GLN A 249 19.37 7.10 -8.80
C GLN A 249 19.84 7.62 -10.16
N SER A 250 19.95 8.94 -10.29
CA SER A 250 20.34 9.61 -11.54
C SER A 250 21.72 9.17 -12.04
N TRP A 251 22.62 8.75 -11.14
CA TRP A 251 23.95 8.29 -11.49
C TRP A 251 23.99 6.79 -11.83
N GLU A 252 23.22 5.95 -11.14
CA GLU A 252 23.34 4.50 -11.26
C GLU A 252 22.40 3.87 -12.32
N TYR A 253 21.25 4.51 -12.62
CA TYR A 253 20.13 3.77 -13.23
C TYR A 253 20.33 3.38 -14.71
N VAL A 254 21.29 3.98 -15.41
CA VAL A 254 21.52 3.66 -16.82
C VAL A 254 22.58 2.55 -16.93
N PRO A 255 22.30 1.44 -17.63
CA PRO A 255 21.05 1.09 -18.35
C PRO A 255 20.11 0.16 -17.57
N LEU A 256 20.43 -0.22 -16.34
CA LEU A 256 19.84 -1.39 -15.66
C LEU A 256 18.61 -1.08 -14.78
N GLY A 257 18.21 0.19 -14.67
CA GLY A 257 17.13 0.64 -13.80
C GLY A 257 17.60 0.99 -12.38
N PRO A 258 16.66 1.45 -11.52
CA PRO A 258 16.96 1.84 -10.14
C PRO A 258 17.51 0.67 -9.32
N PHE A 259 18.46 0.92 -8.41
CA PHE A 259 19.03 -0.10 -7.54
C PHE A 259 19.27 0.39 -6.10
N LEU A 260 20.46 0.93 -5.78
CA LEU A 260 20.78 1.38 -4.42
C LEU A 260 19.96 2.60 -4.00
N ALA A 261 19.46 3.35 -4.98
CA ALA A 261 18.60 4.49 -4.74
C ALA A 261 17.19 4.13 -4.26
N LYS A 262 16.83 2.84 -4.23
CA LYS A 262 15.52 2.32 -3.80
C LYS A 262 15.65 1.25 -2.71
N ASN A 263 16.65 0.36 -2.82
CA ASN A 263 16.76 -0.83 -1.97
C ASN A 263 17.14 -0.57 -0.48
N PHE A 264 17.27 0.69 -0.06
CA PHE A 264 17.64 1.03 1.31
C PHE A 264 16.45 0.99 2.27
N ALA A 265 15.22 1.26 1.77
CA ALA A 265 13.98 1.10 2.51
C ALA A 265 12.77 1.26 1.59
N SER A 266 11.73 0.45 1.80
CA SER A 266 10.36 0.79 1.39
C SER A 266 9.45 0.56 2.61
N SER A 267 8.45 1.40 2.84
CA SER A 267 7.56 1.28 4.02
C SER A 267 6.13 0.94 3.63
N ILE A 268 5.44 0.13 4.43
CA ILE A 268 4.03 -0.22 4.19
C ILE A 268 3.11 0.01 5.39
N SER A 269 1.82 0.23 5.13
CA SER A 269 0.80 0.20 6.19
C SER A 269 0.61 -1.23 6.71
N PRO A 270 0.33 -1.43 8.01
CA PRO A 270 0.28 -2.76 8.61
C PRO A 270 -1.03 -3.52 8.32
N TRP A 271 -2.08 -2.80 7.94
CA TRP A 271 -3.40 -3.37 7.66
C TRP A 271 -3.58 -3.61 6.17
N VAL A 272 -3.86 -4.87 5.80
CA VAL A 272 -4.19 -5.27 4.44
C VAL A 272 -5.70 -5.18 4.25
N VAL A 273 -6.14 -4.13 3.55
CA VAL A 273 -7.54 -3.95 3.16
C VAL A 273 -7.84 -4.92 2.03
N THR A 274 -8.79 -5.84 2.22
CA THR A 274 -9.07 -6.85 1.20
C THR A 274 -9.65 -6.22 -0.05
N LEU A 275 -9.39 -6.83 -1.21
CA LEU A 275 -9.97 -6.34 -2.47
C LEU A 275 -11.51 -6.40 -2.44
N ASP A 276 -12.07 -7.37 -1.72
CA ASP A 276 -13.51 -7.47 -1.49
C ASP A 276 -14.07 -6.26 -0.70
N ALA A 277 -13.32 -5.69 0.26
CA ALA A 277 -13.73 -4.46 0.95
C ALA A 277 -13.78 -3.24 0.02
N LEU A 278 -12.92 -3.23 -1.00
CA LEU A 278 -12.75 -2.14 -1.94
C LEU A 278 -13.73 -2.21 -3.13
N GLU A 279 -14.41 -3.34 -3.30
CA GLU A 279 -15.37 -3.59 -4.39
C GLU A 279 -16.41 -2.45 -4.60
N PRO A 280 -17.03 -1.87 -3.55
CA PRO A 280 -18.03 -0.80 -3.73
C PRO A 280 -17.47 0.51 -4.30
N PHE A 281 -16.15 0.67 -4.27
CA PHE A 281 -15.42 1.90 -4.64
C PHE A 281 -14.76 1.79 -6.01
N ARG A 282 -15.10 0.77 -6.79
CA ARG A 282 -14.71 0.69 -8.21
C ARG A 282 -15.25 1.88 -8.99
N VAL A 283 -14.41 2.33 -9.92
CA VAL A 283 -14.69 3.43 -10.83
C VAL A 283 -14.04 3.15 -12.19
N PRO A 284 -14.52 3.80 -13.28
CA PRO A 284 -13.82 3.78 -14.56
C PRO A 284 -12.41 4.35 -14.41
N GLY A 285 -11.44 3.72 -15.10
CA GLY A 285 -10.08 4.25 -15.20
C GLY A 285 -9.93 5.32 -16.30
N PRO A 286 -8.75 5.93 -16.42
CA PRO A 286 -8.41 6.80 -17.54
C PRO A 286 -8.59 6.10 -18.89
N VAL A 287 -8.94 6.87 -19.92
CA VAL A 287 -9.02 6.35 -21.30
C VAL A 287 -7.61 6.02 -21.79
N GLN A 288 -7.41 4.79 -22.26
CA GLN A 288 -6.14 4.36 -22.82
C GLN A 288 -6.09 4.65 -24.33
N ASP A 289 -5.12 5.48 -24.73
CA ASP A 289 -4.85 5.86 -26.12
C ASP A 289 -3.33 5.90 -26.36
N PRO A 290 -2.78 5.05 -27.26
CA PRO A 290 -3.47 4.16 -28.20
C PRO A 290 -4.18 2.95 -27.56
N PRO A 291 -5.05 2.24 -28.30
CA PRO A 291 -5.57 0.95 -27.85
C PRO A 291 -4.44 -0.01 -27.46
N VAL A 292 -4.65 -0.73 -26.37
CA VAL A 292 -3.70 -1.72 -25.87
C VAL A 292 -3.77 -3.02 -26.68
N LEU A 293 -2.74 -3.85 -26.58
CA LEU A 293 -2.78 -5.19 -27.18
C LEU A 293 -3.81 -6.08 -26.49
N PRO A 294 -4.38 -7.11 -27.17
CA PRO A 294 -5.49 -7.91 -26.63
C PRO A 294 -5.26 -8.51 -25.23
N TYR A 295 -4.03 -8.90 -24.89
CA TYR A 295 -3.72 -9.48 -23.57
C TYR A 295 -3.83 -8.49 -22.40
N LEU A 296 -3.86 -7.18 -22.69
CA LEU A 296 -4.04 -6.11 -21.71
C LEU A 296 -5.43 -5.49 -21.77
N GLU A 297 -6.29 -5.91 -22.70
CA GLU A 297 -7.69 -5.46 -22.70
C GLU A 297 -8.38 -5.93 -21.42
N TYR A 298 -9.27 -5.10 -20.88
CA TYR A 298 -10.06 -5.42 -19.69
C TYR A 298 -11.47 -4.86 -19.85
N SER A 299 -12.40 -5.34 -19.02
CA SER A 299 -13.79 -4.90 -19.02
C SER A 299 -14.23 -4.46 -17.62
N GLY A 300 -15.26 -3.61 -17.57
CA GLY A 300 -15.80 -3.08 -16.32
C GLY A 300 -14.91 -2.04 -15.65
N GLU A 301 -15.25 -1.71 -14.41
CA GLU A 301 -14.58 -0.70 -13.59
C GLU A 301 -13.42 -1.36 -12.82
N LYS A 302 -12.18 -1.06 -13.23
CA LYS A 302 -10.96 -1.69 -12.66
C LYS A 302 -10.10 -0.75 -11.81
N ASN A 303 -10.41 0.54 -11.79
CA ASN A 303 -9.76 1.50 -10.90
C ASN A 303 -10.56 1.61 -9.60
N LEU A 304 -9.92 2.09 -8.53
CA LEU A 304 -10.54 2.27 -7.23
C LEU A 304 -10.44 3.73 -6.80
N ASP A 305 -11.54 4.29 -6.31
CA ASP A 305 -11.57 5.63 -5.71
C ASP A 305 -11.04 5.58 -4.27
N ILE A 306 -9.71 5.67 -4.16
CA ILE A 306 -8.99 5.70 -2.89
C ILE A 306 -8.33 7.07 -2.78
N GLN A 307 -8.86 7.90 -1.88
CA GLN A 307 -8.31 9.20 -1.55
C GLN A 307 -7.01 8.99 -0.78
N LEU A 308 -5.95 9.70 -1.19
CA LEU A 308 -4.61 9.56 -0.63
C LEU A 308 -4.10 10.91 -0.16
N GLU A 309 -3.43 10.94 0.99
CA GLU A 309 -2.83 12.14 1.56
C GLU A 309 -1.41 11.83 2.05
N VAL A 310 -0.48 12.77 1.82
CA VAL A 310 0.86 12.76 2.41
C VAL A 310 1.04 13.98 3.29
N THR A 311 1.53 13.76 4.51
CA THR A 311 1.91 14.81 5.44
C THR A 311 3.41 14.79 5.72
N LEU A 312 3.94 15.97 6.04
CA LEU A 312 5.30 16.17 6.52
C LEU A 312 5.25 16.86 7.88
N LYS A 313 5.99 16.29 8.85
CA LYS A 313 6.23 16.91 10.15
C LYS A 313 7.73 17.07 10.39
N SER A 314 8.19 18.31 10.49
CA SER A 314 9.56 18.61 10.91
C SER A 314 9.67 18.61 12.44
N ALA A 315 10.91 18.63 12.96
CA ALA A 315 11.16 18.72 14.39
C ALA A 315 10.70 20.06 15.02
N THR A 316 10.56 21.12 14.21
CA THR A 316 10.17 22.47 14.66
C THR A 316 8.66 22.69 14.63
N MET A 317 7.91 21.81 13.97
CA MET A 317 6.46 21.94 13.79
C MET A 317 5.68 21.27 14.93
N ALA A 318 4.67 21.98 15.44
CA ALA A 318 3.73 21.43 16.43
C ALA A 318 2.83 20.34 15.80
N GLN A 319 2.32 20.61 14.59
CA GLN A 319 1.43 19.73 13.83
C GLN A 319 2.04 19.41 12.47
N GLU A 320 1.67 18.27 11.90
CA GLU A 320 2.04 17.92 10.52
C GLU A 320 1.35 18.83 9.50
N ALA A 321 1.98 19.03 8.34
CA ALA A 321 1.40 19.74 7.21
C ALA A 321 1.11 18.78 6.07
N VAL A 322 -0.05 18.92 5.46
CA VAL A 322 -0.41 18.18 4.24
C VAL A 322 0.37 18.78 3.07
N ILE A 323 1.11 17.94 2.35
CA ILE A 323 1.94 18.33 1.21
C ILE A 323 1.47 17.73 -0.12
N CYS A 324 0.63 16.70 -0.07
CA CYS A 324 0.03 16.07 -1.25
C CYS A 324 -1.36 15.53 -0.92
N ARG A 325 -2.33 15.77 -1.81
CA ARG A 325 -3.62 15.07 -1.85
C ARG A 325 -3.85 14.52 -3.24
N SER A 326 -3.87 13.21 -3.37
CA SER A 326 -4.01 12.51 -4.65
C SER A 326 -5.10 11.44 -4.56
N ASN A 327 -5.23 10.63 -5.60
CA ASN A 327 -6.18 9.53 -5.62
C ASN A 327 -5.69 8.38 -6.50
N TYR A 328 -5.85 7.15 -6.03
CA TYR A 328 -5.45 5.96 -6.79
C TYR A 328 -6.22 5.79 -8.10
N LYS A 329 -7.41 6.41 -8.26
CA LYS A 329 -8.17 6.32 -9.51
C LYS A 329 -7.45 6.92 -10.73
N TYR A 330 -6.43 7.76 -10.51
CA TYR A 330 -5.64 8.35 -11.59
C TYR A 330 -4.68 7.38 -12.28
N MET A 331 -4.47 6.17 -11.74
CA MET A 331 -3.56 5.20 -12.36
C MET A 331 -4.02 4.82 -13.77
N TYR A 332 -3.14 5.00 -14.76
CA TYR A 332 -3.41 4.71 -16.17
C TYR A 332 -3.44 3.21 -16.44
N TRP A 333 -2.52 2.47 -15.83
CA TRP A 333 -2.53 1.01 -15.82
C TRP A 333 -3.10 0.53 -14.49
N ASN A 334 -4.16 -0.28 -14.55
CA ASN A 334 -4.77 -0.87 -13.36
C ASN A 334 -4.05 -2.16 -12.93
N MET A 335 -4.32 -2.62 -11.71
CA MET A 335 -3.71 -3.83 -11.12
C MET A 335 -3.94 -5.09 -11.95
N ASN A 336 -5.07 -5.20 -12.66
CA ASN A 336 -5.35 -6.35 -13.51
C ASN A 336 -4.38 -6.41 -14.70
N GLN A 337 -4.15 -5.27 -15.33
CA GLN A 337 -3.19 -5.14 -16.43
C GLN A 337 -1.75 -5.33 -15.95
N GLN A 338 -1.40 -4.77 -14.78
CA GLN A 338 -0.10 -4.94 -14.15
C GLN A 338 0.22 -6.42 -13.93
N LEU A 339 -0.69 -7.18 -13.29
CA LEU A 339 -0.45 -8.59 -12.98
C LEU A 339 -0.51 -9.49 -14.23
N ALA A 340 -1.41 -9.20 -15.18
CA ALA A 340 -1.43 -9.89 -16.47
C ALA A 340 -0.12 -9.69 -17.25
N HIS A 341 0.40 -8.45 -17.30
CA HIS A 341 1.69 -8.17 -17.90
C HIS A 341 2.84 -8.86 -17.18
N HIS A 342 2.83 -8.87 -15.84
CA HIS A 342 3.91 -9.45 -15.05
C HIS A 342 4.10 -10.95 -15.35
N THR A 343 3.00 -11.66 -15.62
CA THR A 343 3.00 -13.12 -15.82
C THR A 343 3.01 -13.53 -17.29
N ILE A 344 2.88 -12.60 -18.24
CA ILE A 344 2.70 -12.94 -19.67
C ILE A 344 3.88 -13.73 -20.27
N ASN A 345 5.07 -13.61 -19.69
CA ASN A 345 6.27 -14.33 -20.11
C ASN A 345 6.48 -15.66 -19.35
N GLY A 346 5.53 -16.06 -18.50
CA GLY A 346 5.64 -17.24 -17.66
C GLY A 346 6.23 -16.99 -16.27
N CYS A 347 6.46 -15.75 -15.84
CA CYS A 347 6.84 -15.45 -14.45
C CYS A 347 5.76 -15.98 -13.49
N ASN A 348 6.15 -16.81 -12.52
CA ASN A 348 5.21 -17.34 -11.54
C ASN A 348 4.92 -16.31 -10.43
N LEU A 349 3.73 -16.41 -9.86
CA LEU A 349 3.34 -15.71 -8.65
C LEU A 349 3.54 -16.59 -7.43
N GLU A 350 3.94 -16.01 -6.31
CA GLU A 350 3.90 -16.63 -4.99
C GLU A 350 2.84 -15.95 -4.11
N VAL A 351 2.40 -16.65 -3.06
CA VAL A 351 1.49 -16.08 -2.07
C VAL A 351 2.24 -15.07 -1.20
N GLY A 352 1.74 -13.83 -1.17
CA GLY A 352 2.36 -12.74 -0.42
C GLY A 352 3.34 -11.89 -1.24
N ASP A 353 3.49 -12.14 -2.54
CA ASP A 353 4.21 -11.20 -3.41
C ASP A 353 3.52 -9.84 -3.39
N MET A 354 4.35 -8.80 -3.50
CA MET A 354 3.92 -7.41 -3.38
C MET A 354 4.18 -6.67 -4.69
N TYR A 355 3.17 -5.96 -5.17
CA TYR A 355 3.21 -5.23 -6.42
C TYR A 355 2.79 -3.78 -6.16
N ALA A 356 3.76 -2.89 -6.12
CA ALA A 356 3.52 -1.47 -5.90
C ALA A 356 3.14 -0.78 -7.21
N SER A 357 2.32 0.26 -7.10
CA SER A 357 1.65 0.88 -8.24
C SER A 357 2.60 1.71 -9.13
N GLY A 358 3.78 2.07 -8.61
CA GLY A 358 4.50 3.26 -9.01
C GLY A 358 3.84 4.51 -8.45
N THR A 359 4.64 5.57 -8.33
CA THR A 359 4.21 6.86 -7.72
C THR A 359 2.88 7.36 -8.29
N ILE A 360 1.96 7.71 -7.39
CA ILE A 360 0.61 8.16 -7.72
C ILE A 360 0.57 9.70 -7.74
N SER A 361 0.65 10.25 -8.95
CA SER A 361 0.44 11.69 -9.19
C SER A 361 -0.91 11.92 -9.86
N GLY A 362 -1.64 12.91 -9.37
CA GLY A 362 -2.87 13.40 -9.99
C GLY A 362 -2.63 14.57 -10.95
N PRO A 363 -3.72 15.12 -11.53
CA PRO A 363 -3.64 16.12 -12.59
C PRO A 363 -3.23 17.52 -12.12
N THR A 364 -3.23 17.79 -10.80
CA THR A 364 -2.90 19.10 -10.23
C THR A 364 -1.59 19.06 -9.44
N PRO A 365 -0.82 20.17 -9.37
CA PRO A 365 0.47 20.17 -8.69
C PRO A 365 0.44 19.78 -7.20
N ASP A 366 -0.65 20.06 -6.49
CA ASP A 366 -0.87 19.65 -5.09
C ASP A 366 -1.23 18.16 -4.93
N SER A 367 -1.34 17.42 -6.04
CA SER A 367 -1.60 15.99 -6.09
C SER A 367 -0.41 15.16 -6.60
N TYR A 368 0.77 15.77 -6.73
CA TYR A 368 1.98 15.05 -7.16
C TYR A 368 2.56 14.18 -6.04
N GLY A 369 2.90 12.93 -6.38
CA GLY A 369 3.23 11.88 -5.43
C GLY A 369 4.67 11.83 -4.93
N SER A 370 5.49 12.86 -5.15
CA SER A 370 6.89 12.93 -4.70
C SER A 370 7.38 14.35 -4.46
N MET A 371 8.40 14.56 -3.61
CA MET A 371 9.06 15.87 -3.48
C MET A 371 9.75 16.28 -4.76
N LEU A 372 10.27 15.33 -5.54
CA LEU A 372 10.83 15.59 -6.87
C LEU A 372 9.82 16.38 -7.73
N GLU A 373 8.56 15.95 -7.75
CA GLU A 373 7.51 16.60 -8.51
C GLU A 373 6.98 17.87 -7.84
N LEU A 374 6.61 17.79 -6.57
CA LEU A 374 6.05 18.91 -5.80
C LEU A 374 6.96 20.13 -5.83
N THR A 375 8.29 19.90 -5.79
CA THR A 375 9.28 20.98 -5.79
C THR A 375 9.90 21.24 -7.16
N TRP A 376 9.47 20.53 -8.19
CA TRP A 376 10.02 20.60 -9.53
C TRP A 376 11.56 20.49 -9.54
N ARG A 377 12.06 19.36 -9.00
CA ARG A 377 13.48 19.08 -8.79
C ARG A 377 14.19 20.15 -7.94
N GLY A 378 13.51 20.64 -6.92
CA GLY A 378 14.00 21.65 -5.98
C GLY A 378 14.07 23.08 -6.54
N THR A 379 13.52 23.34 -7.73
CA THR A 379 13.46 24.69 -8.31
C THR A 379 12.29 25.52 -7.77
N LYS A 380 11.28 24.86 -7.18
CA LYS A 380 10.12 25.46 -6.53
C LYS A 380 9.96 24.90 -5.11
N PRO A 381 10.75 25.35 -4.11
CA PRO A 381 10.65 24.82 -2.76
C PRO A 381 9.24 24.93 -2.18
N LEU A 382 8.82 23.93 -1.40
CA LEU A 382 7.59 23.98 -0.62
C LEU A 382 7.83 24.80 0.65
N THR A 383 6.98 25.78 0.92
CA THR A 383 6.96 26.51 2.20
C THR A 383 6.04 25.79 3.18
N LEU A 384 6.57 25.40 4.34
CA LEU A 384 5.83 24.76 5.42
C LEU A 384 5.17 25.81 6.35
N PRO A 385 4.19 25.41 7.19
CA PRO A 385 3.49 26.36 8.08
C PRO A 385 4.38 27.10 9.08
N ASP A 386 5.57 26.56 9.41
CA ASP A 386 6.56 27.22 10.28
C ASP A 386 7.48 28.20 9.52
N GLY A 387 7.23 28.41 8.22
CA GLY A 387 8.02 29.26 7.34
C GLY A 387 9.28 28.60 6.79
N SER A 388 9.62 27.38 7.22
CA SER A 388 10.76 26.65 6.66
C SER A 388 10.45 26.11 5.26
N GLU A 389 11.48 25.92 4.44
CA GLU A 389 11.33 25.39 3.09
C GLU A 389 11.80 23.93 2.99
N ARG A 390 11.24 23.20 2.01
CA ARG A 390 11.72 21.88 1.59
C ARG A 390 11.86 21.81 0.07
N LYS A 391 13.03 21.36 -0.37
CA LYS A 391 13.27 20.87 -1.74
C LYS A 391 13.16 19.34 -1.78
N PHE A 392 13.76 18.72 -0.77
CA PHE A 392 13.76 17.28 -0.52
C PHE A 392 13.68 17.07 1.00
N ILE A 393 13.55 15.83 1.43
CA ILE A 393 13.33 15.48 2.83
C ILE A 393 14.62 15.70 3.64
N HIS A 394 14.50 16.38 4.79
CA HIS A 394 15.61 16.63 5.70
C HIS A 394 15.70 15.56 6.81
N ASP A 395 16.85 15.50 7.47
CA ASP A 395 16.98 14.65 8.67
C ASP A 395 16.05 15.13 9.79
N GLY A 396 15.40 14.18 10.46
CA GLY A 396 14.43 14.45 11.51
C GLY A 396 13.00 14.69 11.01
N ASP A 397 12.78 14.93 9.72
CA ASP A 397 11.43 14.99 9.14
C ASP A 397 10.74 13.62 9.26
N THR A 398 9.43 13.64 9.47
CA THR A 398 8.56 12.46 9.42
C THR A 398 7.59 12.62 8.27
N ILE A 399 7.53 11.61 7.40
CA ILE A 399 6.50 11.52 6.35
C ILE A 399 5.45 10.52 6.81
N THR A 400 4.19 10.87 6.67
CA THR A 400 3.06 9.99 6.91
C THR A 400 2.17 9.97 5.68
N MET A 401 1.75 8.79 5.24
CA MET A 401 0.73 8.63 4.21
C MET A 401 -0.51 8.01 4.82
N ARG A 402 -1.68 8.49 4.40
CA ARG A 402 -2.99 7.96 4.77
C ARG A 402 -3.83 7.77 3.53
N GLY A 403 -4.74 6.80 3.58
CA GLY A 403 -5.64 6.55 2.48
C GLY A 403 -6.96 5.96 2.92
N HIS A 404 -8.03 6.33 2.23
CA HIS A 404 -9.36 5.76 2.43
C HIS A 404 -10.23 5.87 1.18
N ALA A 405 -11.11 4.91 1.00
CA ALA A 405 -12.22 4.99 0.06
C ALA A 405 -13.48 5.41 0.82
N GLU A 406 -14.33 6.26 0.21
CA GLU A 406 -15.58 6.71 0.82
C GLU A 406 -16.70 6.82 -0.21
N LYS A 407 -17.88 6.28 0.13
CA LYS A 407 -19.08 6.30 -0.72
C LYS A 407 -20.30 6.07 0.14
N ASN A 408 -21.33 6.90 -0.04
CA ASN A 408 -22.61 6.78 0.68
C ASN A 408 -22.47 6.72 2.22
N GLY A 409 -21.51 7.46 2.79
CA GLY A 409 -21.24 7.48 4.24
C GLY A 409 -20.49 6.27 4.78
N VAL A 410 -20.09 5.32 3.93
CA VAL A 410 -19.19 4.21 4.31
C VAL A 410 -17.75 4.60 3.98
N ARG A 411 -16.88 4.52 4.98
CA ARG A 411 -15.44 4.69 4.85
C ARG A 411 -14.70 3.36 5.02
N VAL A 412 -13.77 3.10 4.11
CA VAL A 412 -12.84 1.95 4.16
C VAL A 412 -11.42 2.50 4.07
N GLY A 413 -10.74 2.58 5.21
CA GLY A 413 -9.41 3.17 5.31
C GLY A 413 -8.28 2.17 5.51
N PHE A 414 -7.06 2.66 5.28
CA PHE A 414 -5.84 1.84 5.32
C PHE A 414 -5.01 2.07 6.59
N GLY A 415 -5.45 2.97 7.48
CA GLY A 415 -4.61 3.50 8.55
C GLY A 415 -3.51 4.38 7.98
N GLU A 416 -2.28 4.23 8.51
CA GLU A 416 -1.15 5.06 8.09
C GLU A 416 0.14 4.26 7.86
N VAL A 417 0.93 4.71 6.90
CA VAL A 417 2.36 4.39 6.80
C VAL A 417 3.18 5.61 7.15
N LYS A 418 3.97 5.54 8.22
CA LYS A 418 4.83 6.65 8.66
C LYS A 418 6.27 6.22 8.85
N ALA A 419 7.21 7.09 8.55
CA ALA A 419 8.59 6.92 9.00
C ALA A 419 9.28 8.25 9.26
N LYS A 420 10.12 8.28 10.29
CA LYS A 420 11.04 9.37 10.58
C LYS A 420 12.37 9.14 9.89
N ILE A 421 12.92 10.19 9.30
CA ILE A 421 14.25 10.15 8.68
C ILE A 421 15.34 10.34 9.73
N LEU A 422 16.26 9.39 9.79
CA LEU A 422 17.48 9.44 10.60
C LEU A 422 18.66 9.94 9.77
N PRO A 423 19.61 10.66 10.39
CA PRO A 423 20.87 11.00 9.73
C PRO A 423 21.64 9.78 9.24
N ALA A 424 22.43 9.98 8.19
CA ALA A 424 23.38 8.99 7.70
C ALA A 424 24.48 8.70 8.76
N ILE A 425 24.96 7.45 8.83
CA ILE A 425 26.10 7.02 9.68
C ILE A 425 27.37 7.12 8.89
#